data_AF-Q894R8-F1
#
_entry.id   AF-Q894R8-F1
#
_cell.length_a   1.000
_cell.length_b   1.000
_cell.length_c   1.000
_cell.angle_alpha   90.00
_cell.angle_beta   90.00
_cell.angle_gamma   90.00
#
_symmetry.space_group_name_H-M   'P 1'
#
loop_
_entity.id
_entity.type
_entity.pdbx_description
1 polymer ?
#
loop_
_entity_poly.entity_id
_entity_poly.type
_entity_poly.pdbx_seq_one_letter_code
_entity_poly.pdbx_strand_id
1 'polypeptide(L)'
;MGMNKRVYGVLGIVSRMSNWNADFTGYPKTTSSGDVFGSDKAFKYPMKKMWENGGEKVLYIKSIKFQENKKKERELIPRTLKERYEYIFDVEDLKKNKDSEEVLKNLFTAVDVKNFGATFAEEGNNISITGAVQIGQGFNKYKETYAEEQQILSPFRDPNQKEKSKDGEEAKSSTLGTKIVSNEAHYFYPLTVNPSAYSQFEEIGVTNGYTEEDYEKFKETSMIAATSFNTNSKIGCENEFALFVETKEDLYLPDLSQYVDFEKVEDKNIIILSCSELLNSFENEIENIEIYYNSYTTEIKSDEIKKAKKFNIFTKKEV
;
A
#
# COMPACT_ATOMS: atom_id res chain seq x y z
N MET A 1 11.87 22.02 -6.53
CA MET A 1 10.79 23.00 -6.25
C MET A 1 9.66 22.24 -5.59
N GLY A 2 8.94 22.87 -4.65
CA GLY A 2 7.73 22.29 -4.06
C GLY A 2 6.67 22.01 -5.14
N MET A 3 5.86 20.99 -4.91
CA MET A 3 4.71 20.67 -5.74
C MET A 3 3.58 21.64 -5.43
N ASN A 4 3.06 22.34 -6.45
CA ASN A 4 2.04 23.37 -6.29
C ASN A 4 0.67 22.95 -6.81
N LYS A 5 0.33 21.67 -6.62
CA LYS A 5 -0.93 21.08 -7.08
C LYS A 5 -1.43 20.04 -6.08
N ARG A 6 -2.74 19.91 -5.97
CA ARG A 6 -3.39 18.87 -5.17
C ARG A 6 -3.83 17.74 -6.09
N VAL A 7 -3.72 16.50 -5.61
CA VAL A 7 -4.11 15.33 -6.42
C VAL A 7 -5.18 14.54 -5.71
N TYR A 8 -6.22 14.19 -6.46
CA TYR A 8 -7.28 13.27 -6.04
C TYR A 8 -7.24 12.04 -6.92
N GLY A 9 -7.59 10.88 -6.39
CA GLY A 9 -7.48 9.67 -7.19
C GLY A 9 -8.14 8.44 -6.60
N VAL A 10 -8.02 7.37 -7.38
CA VAL A 10 -8.44 6.03 -6.99
C VAL A 10 -7.39 5.05 -7.46
N LEU A 11 -6.99 4.10 -6.61
CA LEU A 11 -6.03 3.05 -6.95
C LEU A 11 -6.74 1.69 -6.87
N GLY A 12 -6.64 0.88 -7.92
CA GLY A 12 -7.32 -0.41 -8.05
C GLY A 12 -6.37 -1.59 -7.95
N ILE A 13 -6.74 -2.57 -7.13
CA ILE A 13 -6.06 -3.87 -7.00
C ILE A 13 -7.05 -4.99 -7.29
N VAL A 14 -6.66 -5.89 -8.18
CA VAL A 14 -7.34 -7.18 -8.33
C VAL A 14 -6.66 -8.25 -7.47
N SER A 15 -7.43 -9.19 -6.94
CA SER A 15 -6.96 -10.40 -6.25
C SER A 15 -7.66 -11.63 -6.83
N ARG A 16 -6.94 -12.47 -7.58
CA ARG A 16 -7.46 -13.74 -8.15
C ARG A 16 -6.76 -14.93 -7.54
N MET A 17 -7.53 -15.87 -6.96
CA MET A 17 -6.99 -17.04 -6.26
C MET A 17 -5.87 -16.67 -5.28
N SER A 18 -6.00 -15.51 -4.65
CA SER A 18 -5.00 -14.85 -3.82
C SER A 18 -5.67 -14.18 -2.63
N ASN A 19 -4.90 -13.66 -1.68
CA ASN A 19 -5.47 -12.97 -0.52
C ASN A 19 -4.81 -11.62 -0.33
N TRP A 20 -5.43 -10.57 -0.87
CA TRP A 20 -4.86 -9.22 -0.82
C TRP A 20 -4.72 -8.67 0.60
N ASN A 21 -5.73 -8.81 1.45
CA ASN A 21 -5.64 -8.44 2.86
C ASN A 21 -6.43 -9.41 3.74
N ALA A 22 -5.70 -10.27 4.45
CA ALA A 22 -6.28 -11.17 5.43
C ALA A 22 -6.56 -10.47 6.77
N ASP A 23 -7.57 -10.95 7.51
CA ASP A 23 -7.78 -10.69 8.93
C ASP A 23 -6.95 -11.67 9.81
N PHE A 24 -7.20 -11.69 11.11
CA PHE A 24 -6.49 -12.58 12.05
C PHE A 24 -6.87 -14.05 11.93
N THR A 25 -7.99 -14.37 11.27
CA THR A 25 -8.42 -15.75 10.98
C THR A 25 -7.83 -16.27 9.67
N GLY A 26 -7.26 -15.38 8.85
CA GLY A 26 -6.68 -15.69 7.55
C GLY A 26 -7.63 -15.43 6.39
N TYR A 27 -8.92 -15.15 6.66
CA TYR A 27 -9.91 -14.82 5.64
C TYR A 27 -9.70 -13.41 5.09
N PRO A 28 -10.11 -13.13 3.83
CA PRO A 28 -10.18 -11.76 3.33
C PRO A 28 -10.95 -10.88 4.32
N LYS A 29 -10.39 -9.71 4.66
CA LYS A 29 -11.03 -8.80 5.62
C LYS A 29 -12.42 -8.40 5.17
N THR A 30 -13.36 -8.46 6.09
CA THR A 30 -14.76 -8.03 5.90
C THR A 30 -15.18 -7.04 6.97
N THR A 31 -16.10 -6.14 6.61
CA THR A 31 -16.84 -5.33 7.58
C THR A 31 -17.83 -6.20 8.35
N SER A 32 -18.46 -5.64 9.38
CA SER A 32 -19.58 -6.29 10.06
C SER A 32 -20.80 -6.54 9.16
N SER A 33 -20.96 -5.78 8.07
CA SER A 33 -21.98 -5.99 7.04
C SER A 33 -21.59 -7.08 6.01
N GLY A 34 -20.36 -7.60 6.07
CA GLY A 34 -19.85 -8.60 5.14
C GLY A 34 -19.13 -8.05 3.91
N ASP A 35 -18.94 -6.73 3.81
CA ASP A 35 -18.25 -6.10 2.68
C ASP A 35 -16.75 -6.39 2.75
N VAL A 36 -16.23 -7.03 1.71
CA VAL A 36 -14.80 -7.32 1.60
C VAL A 36 -14.04 -6.03 1.33
N PHE A 37 -12.98 -5.76 2.10
CA PHE A 37 -12.14 -4.58 1.91
C PHE A 37 -10.66 -4.90 2.21
N GLY A 38 -9.76 -4.09 1.67
CA GLY A 38 -8.36 -4.09 2.08
C GLY A 38 -8.01 -2.76 2.73
N SER A 39 -7.15 -2.84 3.75
CA SER A 39 -6.74 -1.65 4.48
C SER A 39 -5.72 -0.82 3.74
N ASP A 40 -5.70 0.49 4.01
CA ASP A 40 -4.65 1.40 3.53
C ASP A 40 -3.24 0.86 3.83
N LYS A 41 -3.05 0.21 4.98
CA LYS A 41 -1.79 -0.44 5.36
C LYS A 41 -1.40 -1.59 4.42
N ALA A 42 -2.36 -2.36 3.92
CA ALA A 42 -2.10 -3.42 2.97
C ALA A 42 -1.66 -2.87 1.61
N PHE A 43 -2.16 -1.70 1.21
CA PHE A 43 -1.72 -1.01 0.00
C PHE A 43 -0.35 -0.35 0.17
N LYS A 44 -0.12 0.33 1.31
CA LYS A 44 1.16 1.01 1.61
C LYS A 44 2.33 0.04 1.78
N TYR A 45 2.10 -1.17 2.30
CA TYR A 45 3.18 -2.10 2.65
C TYR A 45 4.03 -2.56 1.45
N PRO A 46 3.44 -3.02 0.32
CA PRO A 46 4.19 -3.30 -0.90
C PRO A 46 5.03 -2.13 -1.39
N MET A 47 4.50 -0.90 -1.32
CA MET A 47 5.24 0.31 -1.72
C MET A 47 6.49 0.51 -0.86
N LYS A 48 6.34 0.39 0.46
CA LYS A 48 7.47 0.46 1.41
C LYS A 48 8.50 -0.64 1.15
N LYS A 49 8.08 -1.85 0.82
CA LYS A 49 8.99 -2.94 0.47
C LYS A 49 9.73 -2.69 -0.83
N MET A 50 9.04 -2.15 -1.84
CA MET A 50 9.65 -1.79 -3.11
C MET A 50 10.73 -0.71 -2.93
N TRP A 51 10.42 0.35 -2.18
CA TRP A 51 11.38 1.40 -1.85
C TRP A 51 12.57 0.88 -1.02
N GLU A 52 12.32 0.11 0.03
CA GLU A 52 13.40 -0.48 0.85
C GLU A 52 14.33 -1.36 0.00
N ASN A 53 13.77 -2.19 -0.89
CA ASN A 53 14.57 -3.01 -1.80
C ASN A 53 15.33 -2.19 -2.85
N GLY A 54 14.80 -1.01 -3.20
CA GLY A 54 15.45 -0.02 -4.07
C GLY A 54 16.55 0.80 -3.39
N GLY A 55 16.79 0.59 -2.09
CA GLY A 55 17.82 1.31 -1.33
C GLY A 55 17.34 2.61 -0.69
N GLU A 56 16.05 2.93 -0.77
CA GLU A 56 15.47 4.11 -0.13
C GLU A 56 15.35 3.92 1.39
N LYS A 57 15.43 5.03 2.12
CA LYS A 57 15.20 5.03 3.57
C LYS A 57 13.71 4.87 3.87
N VAL A 58 13.36 3.77 4.55
CA VAL A 58 11.99 3.45 4.96
C VAL A 58 11.97 3.21 6.47
N LEU A 59 11.25 4.02 7.23
CA LEU A 59 11.24 3.96 8.69
C LEU A 59 10.25 2.92 9.22
N TYR A 60 8.99 2.97 8.79
CA TYR A 60 7.92 2.12 9.35
C TYR A 60 7.79 0.81 8.60
N ILE A 61 8.83 -0.01 8.68
CA ILE A 61 8.88 -1.36 8.13
C ILE A 61 9.69 -2.29 9.05
N LYS A 62 9.24 -3.54 9.20
CA LYS A 62 9.91 -4.53 10.04
C LYS A 62 11.32 -4.80 9.49
N SER A 63 12.31 -4.67 10.37
CA SER A 63 13.68 -5.09 10.12
C SER A 63 14.22 -5.89 11.29
N ILE A 64 15.26 -6.69 11.05
CA ILE A 64 15.76 -7.68 12.02
C ILE A 64 17.24 -7.48 12.31
N LYS A 65 17.65 -7.75 13.54
CA LYS A 65 19.04 -7.75 13.98
C LYS A 65 19.34 -9.00 14.79
N PHE A 66 20.62 -9.34 14.90
CA PHE A 66 21.07 -10.33 15.87
C PHE A 66 21.39 -9.65 17.20
N GLN A 67 20.98 -10.27 18.30
CA GLN A 67 21.33 -9.86 19.66
C GLN A 67 21.68 -11.08 20.50
N GLU A 68 22.67 -10.96 21.38
CA GLU A 68 22.98 -12.02 22.34
C GLU A 68 21.93 -12.07 23.44
N ASN A 69 21.40 -13.27 23.70
CA ASN A 69 20.51 -13.51 24.82
C ASN A 69 21.30 -13.71 26.13
N LYS A 70 20.60 -13.91 27.26
CA LYS A 70 21.22 -14.14 28.59
C LYS A 70 22.17 -15.34 28.64
N LYS A 71 22.08 -16.26 27.68
CA LYS A 71 22.92 -17.47 27.56
C LYS A 71 24.09 -17.30 26.57
N LYS A 72 24.33 -16.08 26.07
CA LYS A 72 25.33 -15.76 25.03
C LYS A 72 25.08 -16.44 23.69
N GLU A 73 23.82 -16.76 23.38
CA GLU A 73 23.42 -17.29 22.08
C GLU A 73 22.92 -16.12 21.20
N ARG A 74 23.27 -16.12 19.91
CA ARG A 74 22.79 -15.10 18.97
C ARG A 74 21.35 -15.41 18.58
N GLU A 75 20.44 -14.52 18.92
CA GLU A 75 19.02 -14.59 18.59
C GLU A 75 18.66 -13.52 17.55
N LEU A 76 17.77 -13.87 16.62
CA LEU A 76 17.26 -12.97 15.60
C LEU A 76 16.00 -12.28 16.13
N ILE A 77 16.05 -10.96 16.33
CA ILE A 77 14.93 -10.18 16.86
C ILE A 77 14.55 -9.01 15.93
N PRO A 78 13.31 -8.52 15.96
CA PRO A 78 12.94 -7.27 15.32
C PRO A 78 13.67 -6.08 15.95
N ARG A 79 14.06 -5.10 15.14
CA ARG A 79 14.51 -3.79 15.64
C ARG A 79 13.35 -3.03 16.29
N THR A 80 13.63 -2.28 17.35
CA THR A 80 12.73 -1.24 17.86
C THR A 80 12.65 -0.06 16.87
N LEU A 81 11.73 0.89 17.07
CA LEU A 81 11.64 2.07 16.21
C LEU A 81 12.91 2.93 16.32
N LYS A 82 13.43 3.13 17.54
CA LYS A 82 14.75 3.73 17.77
C LYS A 82 15.86 3.03 16.97
N GLU A 83 15.98 1.72 17.11
CA GLU A 83 17.07 0.97 16.46
C GLU A 83 16.93 0.99 14.93
N ARG A 84 15.69 1.05 14.43
CA ARG A 84 15.43 1.21 13.00
C ARG A 84 15.86 2.60 12.53
N TYR A 85 15.56 3.65 13.28
CA TYR A 85 16.01 5.01 13.01
C TYR A 85 17.55 5.06 12.95
N GLU A 86 18.22 4.57 13.99
CA GLU A 86 19.69 4.51 14.06
C GLU A 86 20.29 3.77 12.87
N TYR A 87 19.70 2.64 12.51
CA TYR A 87 20.14 1.82 11.38
C TYR A 87 20.03 2.51 10.02
N ILE A 88 18.91 3.22 9.73
CA ILE A 88 18.69 3.81 8.39
C ILE A 88 19.31 5.19 8.22
N PHE A 89 19.61 5.88 9.33
CA PHE A 89 20.24 7.21 9.32
C PHE A 89 21.71 7.18 9.74
N ASP A 90 22.28 6.00 10.02
CA ASP A 90 23.66 5.82 10.48
C ASP A 90 23.97 6.65 11.74
N VAL A 91 23.03 6.62 12.70
CA VAL A 91 23.15 7.32 13.98
C VAL A 91 23.61 6.33 15.05
N GLU A 92 24.74 6.61 15.70
CA GLU A 92 25.35 5.71 16.69
C GLU A 92 24.46 5.47 17.92
N ASP A 93 23.90 6.55 18.48
CA ASP A 93 22.96 6.48 19.61
C ASP A 93 22.05 7.70 19.62
N LEU A 94 20.76 7.48 19.36
CA LEU A 94 19.74 8.52 19.38
C LEU A 94 19.64 9.20 20.75
N LYS A 95 19.99 8.53 21.86
CA LYS A 95 20.00 9.15 23.20
C LYS A 95 20.99 10.29 23.31
N LYS A 96 22.09 10.23 22.55
CA LYS A 96 23.12 11.27 22.56
C LYS A 96 22.70 12.46 21.69
N ASN A 97 21.77 12.25 20.76
CA ASN A 97 21.24 13.31 19.92
C ASN A 97 20.13 14.07 20.66
N LYS A 98 20.44 15.32 21.05
CA LYS A 98 19.49 16.24 21.69
C LYS A 98 18.92 17.27 20.71
N ASP A 99 19.33 17.22 19.45
CA ASP A 99 18.90 18.15 18.42
C ASP A 99 17.66 17.61 17.71
N SER A 100 16.49 18.06 18.16
CA SER A 100 15.22 17.69 17.54
C SER A 100 15.10 18.19 16.10
N GLU A 101 15.84 19.23 15.69
CA GLU A 101 15.86 19.72 14.31
C GLU A 101 16.56 18.69 13.40
N GLU A 102 17.70 18.16 13.83
CA GLU A 102 18.41 17.09 13.12
C GLU A 102 17.55 15.83 13.00
N VAL A 103 16.89 15.44 14.11
CA VAL A 103 15.98 14.28 14.09
C VAL A 103 14.88 14.47 13.06
N LEU A 104 14.28 15.65 13.03
CA LEU A 104 13.20 15.99 12.10
C LEU A 104 13.67 16.01 10.63
N LYS A 105 14.84 16.60 10.36
CA LYS A 105 15.46 16.58 9.01
C LYS A 105 15.67 15.14 8.53
N ASN A 106 16.21 14.27 9.38
CA ASN A 106 16.39 12.86 9.06
C ASN A 106 15.06 12.18 8.73
N LEU A 107 14.02 12.39 9.54
CA LEU A 107 12.68 11.85 9.28
C LEU A 107 12.15 12.26 7.91
N PHE A 108 12.34 13.52 7.49
CA PHE A 108 11.95 13.99 6.16
C PHE A 108 12.78 13.41 5.01
N THR A 109 13.91 12.74 5.27
CA THR A 109 14.64 12.00 4.22
C THR A 109 14.12 10.57 4.01
N ALA A 110 13.23 10.07 4.87
CA ALA A 110 12.60 8.76 4.68
C ALA A 110 11.38 8.88 3.76
N VAL A 111 11.37 8.11 2.66
CA VAL A 111 10.33 8.20 1.63
C VAL A 111 8.94 7.84 2.16
N ASP A 112 8.85 6.89 3.10
CA ASP A 112 7.57 6.52 3.68
C ASP A 112 7.04 7.55 4.68
N VAL A 113 7.92 8.34 5.29
CA VAL A 113 7.54 9.46 6.17
C VAL A 113 7.01 10.63 5.34
N LYS A 114 7.69 11.00 4.24
CA LYS A 114 7.21 12.04 3.30
C LYS A 114 5.88 11.68 2.64
N ASN A 115 5.66 10.40 2.37
CA ASN A 115 4.41 9.97 1.77
C ASN A 115 3.32 9.77 2.81
N PHE A 116 3.57 8.94 3.83
CA PHE A 116 2.51 8.41 4.70
C PHE A 116 2.56 8.91 6.14
N GLY A 117 3.52 9.78 6.47
CA GLY A 117 3.65 10.37 7.79
C GLY A 117 4.41 9.50 8.79
N ALA A 118 4.55 10.04 10.00
CA ALA A 118 5.26 9.44 11.12
C ALA A 118 4.66 9.87 12.45
N THR A 119 4.62 8.94 13.41
CA THR A 119 4.48 9.23 14.83
C THR A 119 5.73 8.70 15.53
N PHE A 120 6.71 9.58 15.72
CA PHE A 120 8.03 9.22 16.23
C PHE A 120 8.15 9.64 17.70
N ALA A 121 8.02 8.65 18.59
CA ALA A 121 8.03 8.82 20.04
C ALA A 121 9.19 8.03 20.66
N GLU A 122 10.42 8.52 20.54
CA GLU A 122 11.64 7.84 20.98
C GLU A 122 12.64 8.81 21.63
N GLU A 123 13.23 8.40 22.75
CA GLU A 123 14.31 9.12 23.46
C GLU A 123 14.02 10.61 23.74
N GLY A 124 12.78 10.93 24.11
CA GLY A 124 12.35 12.30 24.43
C GLY A 124 11.87 13.11 23.23
N ASN A 125 12.02 12.60 22.00
CA ASN A 125 11.38 13.17 20.82
C ASN A 125 9.93 12.69 20.75
N ASN A 126 9.00 13.61 20.45
CA ASN A 126 7.60 13.31 20.21
C ASN A 126 7.13 14.10 18.99
N ILE A 127 7.42 13.55 17.82
CA ILE A 127 7.22 14.19 16.52
C ILE A 127 6.04 13.53 15.81
N SER A 128 5.12 14.35 15.29
CA SER A 128 3.99 13.90 14.47
C SER A 128 4.04 14.58 13.11
N ILE A 129 4.05 13.77 12.05
CA ILE A 129 4.06 14.20 10.64
C ILE A 129 2.88 13.50 9.97
N THR A 130 1.96 14.25 9.37
CA THR A 130 0.71 13.70 8.79
C THR A 130 0.93 12.89 7.50
N GLY A 131 1.99 13.19 6.73
CA GLY A 131 2.20 12.62 5.40
C GLY A 131 1.44 13.41 4.32
N ALA A 132 2.09 13.67 3.19
CA ALA A 132 1.43 14.34 2.06
C ALA A 132 0.34 13.45 1.42
N VAL A 133 0.47 12.13 1.51
CA VAL A 133 -0.39 11.15 0.84
C VAL A 133 -1.32 10.46 1.84
N GLN A 134 -2.62 10.60 1.60
CA GLN A 134 -3.67 9.90 2.32
C GLN A 134 -4.34 8.87 1.41
N ILE A 135 -4.35 7.60 1.85
CA ILE A 135 -5.00 6.49 1.16
C ILE A 135 -6.08 5.94 2.10
N GLY A 136 -7.31 5.81 1.62
CA GLY A 136 -8.42 5.25 2.40
C GLY A 136 -8.45 3.71 2.39
N GLN A 137 -9.53 3.14 2.92
CA GLN A 137 -9.78 1.71 2.78
C GLN A 137 -10.25 1.40 1.36
N GLY A 138 -9.74 0.34 0.76
CA GLY A 138 -10.15 -0.08 -0.58
C GLY A 138 -11.23 -1.13 -0.51
N PHE A 139 -12.45 -0.77 -0.90
CA PHE A 139 -13.57 -1.72 -0.89
C PHE A 139 -13.59 -2.55 -2.16
N ASN A 140 -13.90 -3.83 -2.02
CA ASN A 140 -14.19 -4.69 -3.15
C ASN A 140 -15.50 -4.26 -3.82
N LYS A 141 -15.50 -4.16 -5.15
CA LYS A 141 -16.70 -3.82 -5.94
C LYS A 141 -17.28 -5.02 -6.70
N TYR A 142 -16.61 -6.17 -6.68
CA TYR A 142 -17.08 -7.38 -7.34
C TYR A 142 -18.05 -8.19 -6.47
N LYS A 143 -19.31 -8.33 -6.91
CA LYS A 143 -20.39 -8.93 -6.10
C LYS A 143 -20.28 -10.44 -5.91
N GLU A 144 -19.62 -11.16 -6.82
CA GLU A 144 -19.47 -12.62 -6.73
C GLU A 144 -18.17 -13.04 -6.04
N THR A 145 -17.60 -12.16 -5.21
CA THR A 145 -16.44 -12.51 -4.40
C THR A 145 -16.83 -13.50 -3.30
N TYR A 146 -16.00 -14.51 -3.08
CA TYR A 146 -16.09 -15.43 -1.95
C TYR A 146 -14.70 -15.96 -1.57
N ALA A 147 -14.58 -16.43 -0.34
CA ALA A 147 -13.36 -17.04 0.15
C ALA A 147 -13.31 -18.54 -0.19
N GLU A 148 -12.16 -19.02 -0.62
CA GLU A 148 -11.86 -20.43 -0.83
C GLU A 148 -10.79 -20.90 0.16
N GLU A 149 -11.01 -22.09 0.73
CA GLU A 149 -10.02 -22.79 1.54
C GLU A 149 -9.37 -23.91 0.72
N GLN A 150 -8.05 -23.94 0.72
CA GLN A 150 -7.27 -24.99 0.09
C GLN A 150 -6.40 -25.67 1.13
N GLN A 151 -6.55 -26.99 1.25
CA GLN A 151 -5.67 -27.78 2.09
C GLN A 151 -4.32 -27.96 1.40
N ILE A 152 -3.25 -27.68 2.14
CA ILE A 152 -1.87 -27.82 1.67
C ILE A 152 -1.10 -28.78 2.58
N LEU A 153 -0.33 -29.68 1.99
CA LEU A 153 0.50 -30.62 2.75
C LEU A 153 1.88 -30.02 2.97
N SER A 154 2.35 -30.02 4.22
CA SER A 154 3.76 -29.76 4.52
C SER A 154 4.63 -30.86 3.91
N PRO A 155 5.76 -30.56 3.26
CA PRO A 155 6.69 -31.60 2.81
C PRO A 155 7.44 -32.25 3.99
N PHE A 156 7.29 -31.72 5.21
CA PHE A 156 7.95 -32.22 6.41
C PHE A 156 6.99 -33.01 7.28
N ARG A 157 7.50 -34.12 7.81
CA ARG A 157 6.88 -34.93 8.86
C ARG A 157 6.54 -34.07 10.07
N ASP A 158 5.39 -34.34 10.68
CA ASP A 158 5.00 -33.71 11.94
C ASP A 158 5.63 -34.47 13.13
N PRO A 159 6.61 -33.88 13.84
CA PRO A 159 7.24 -34.55 15.00
C PRO A 159 6.28 -34.65 16.20
N ASN A 160 5.17 -33.90 16.21
CA ASN A 160 4.22 -33.83 17.30
C ASN A 160 2.97 -34.70 17.07
N GLN A 161 2.78 -35.26 15.87
CA GLN A 161 1.81 -36.35 15.68
C GLN A 161 2.34 -37.62 16.34
N LYS A 162 2.26 -37.68 17.68
CA LYS A 162 2.37 -38.95 18.39
C LYS A 162 1.31 -39.88 17.84
N GLU A 163 1.79 -40.99 17.32
CA GLU A 163 1.01 -42.02 16.69
C GLU A 163 -0.31 -42.32 17.40
N LYS A 164 -1.42 -42.22 16.65
CA LYS A 164 -2.62 -43.03 16.92
C LYS A 164 -2.40 -44.51 16.51
N SER A 165 -1.20 -44.87 16.07
CA SER A 165 -0.71 -46.24 15.86
C SER A 165 -0.18 -46.79 17.20
N LYS A 166 -0.57 -48.01 17.56
CA LYS A 166 -0.30 -48.59 18.89
C LYS A 166 1.13 -49.12 19.12
N ASP A 167 2.08 -48.91 18.20
CA ASP A 167 3.33 -49.69 18.19
C ASP A 167 4.63 -48.87 17.98
N GLY A 168 4.69 -47.63 18.48
CA GLY A 168 5.98 -46.91 18.61
C GLY A 168 6.74 -46.68 17.30
N GLU A 169 6.04 -46.67 16.17
CA GLU A 169 6.59 -46.28 14.88
C GLU A 169 6.78 -44.75 14.82
N GLU A 170 7.68 -44.29 13.96
CA GLU A 170 7.83 -42.84 13.75
C GLU A 170 6.65 -42.30 12.94
N ALA A 171 6.12 -41.13 13.32
CA ALA A 171 5.04 -40.46 12.60
C ALA A 171 5.33 -40.37 11.09
N LYS A 172 4.50 -40.99 10.24
CA LYS A 172 4.71 -41.01 8.77
C LYS A 172 3.98 -39.89 8.03
N SER A 173 3.13 -39.13 8.71
CA SER A 173 2.26 -38.09 8.12
C SER A 173 2.83 -36.68 8.26
N SER A 174 2.64 -35.89 7.21
CA SER A 174 2.89 -34.46 7.18
C SER A 174 1.77 -33.66 7.85
N THR A 175 2.08 -32.47 8.38
CA THR A 175 1.06 -31.52 8.85
C THR A 175 0.25 -30.96 7.66
N LEU A 176 -1.06 -30.84 7.84
CA LEU A 176 -1.96 -30.17 6.89
C LEU A 176 -2.07 -28.69 7.27
N GLY A 177 -1.68 -27.80 6.37
CA GLY A 177 -1.95 -26.37 6.46
C GLY A 177 -3.19 -25.99 5.64
N THR A 178 -3.71 -24.78 5.87
CA THR A 178 -4.80 -24.21 5.08
C THR A 178 -4.34 -22.92 4.43
N LYS A 179 -4.55 -22.79 3.12
CA LYS A 179 -4.39 -21.55 2.37
C LYS A 179 -5.79 -20.99 2.09
N ILE A 180 -6.06 -19.79 2.58
CA ILE A 180 -7.34 -19.10 2.38
C ILE A 180 -7.13 -17.97 1.38
N VAL A 181 -7.93 -17.96 0.31
CA VAL A 181 -7.84 -17.01 -0.80
C VAL A 181 -9.22 -16.46 -1.15
N SER A 182 -9.28 -15.31 -1.83
CA SER A 182 -10.48 -14.91 -2.59
C SER A 182 -10.45 -15.59 -3.95
N ASN A 183 -11.61 -16.03 -4.45
CA ASN A 183 -11.75 -16.45 -5.85
C ASN A 183 -11.35 -15.30 -6.79
N GLU A 184 -11.98 -14.13 -6.61
CA GLU A 184 -11.73 -12.87 -7.30
C GLU A 184 -12.24 -11.72 -6.43
N ALA A 185 -11.50 -10.62 -6.34
CA ALA A 185 -11.91 -9.38 -5.70
C ALA A 185 -11.23 -8.19 -6.39
N HIS A 186 -11.93 -7.06 -6.48
CA HIS A 186 -11.51 -5.83 -7.15
C HIS A 186 -11.65 -4.64 -6.20
N TYR A 187 -10.53 -4.27 -5.56
CA TYR A 187 -10.46 -3.28 -4.50
C TYR A 187 -10.14 -1.89 -5.05
N PHE A 188 -10.92 -0.87 -4.68
CA PHE A 188 -10.71 0.52 -5.11
C PHE A 188 -10.44 1.44 -3.91
N TYR A 189 -9.21 1.94 -3.82
CA TYR A 189 -8.71 2.78 -2.72
C TYR A 189 -8.79 4.25 -3.10
N PRO A 190 -9.47 5.10 -2.32
CA PRO A 190 -9.39 6.54 -2.56
C PRO A 190 -8.03 7.10 -2.14
N LEU A 191 -7.59 8.12 -2.87
CA LEU A 191 -6.28 8.75 -2.74
C LEU A 191 -6.43 10.27 -2.70
N THR A 192 -5.64 10.92 -1.84
CA THR A 192 -5.38 12.36 -1.90
C THR A 192 -3.90 12.64 -1.64
N VAL A 193 -3.31 13.53 -2.43
CA VAL A 193 -1.97 14.10 -2.22
C VAL A 193 -2.13 15.57 -1.93
N ASN A 194 -1.67 16.01 -0.75
CA ASN A 194 -1.71 17.39 -0.30
C ASN A 194 -0.30 17.90 0.03
N PRO A 195 0.37 18.62 -0.88
CA PRO A 195 1.72 19.13 -0.63
C PRO A 195 1.77 20.17 0.49
N SER A 196 0.67 20.89 0.74
CA SER A 196 0.57 21.90 1.81
C SER A 196 0.69 21.31 3.22
N ALA A 197 0.71 19.98 3.36
CA ALA A 197 0.92 19.31 4.65
C ALA A 197 2.26 19.69 5.30
N TYR A 198 3.21 20.26 4.54
CA TYR A 198 4.56 20.55 5.00
C TYR A 198 4.94 22.01 5.12
N SER A 199 4.02 22.95 4.89
CA SER A 199 4.33 24.39 4.89
C SER A 199 5.03 24.87 6.18
N GLN A 200 4.58 24.42 7.36
CA GLN A 200 5.22 24.79 8.64
C GLN A 200 6.63 24.21 8.79
N PHE A 201 6.89 23.03 8.21
CA PHE A 201 8.20 22.40 8.25
C PHE A 201 9.17 23.05 7.25
N GLU A 202 8.65 23.59 6.15
CA GLU A 202 9.41 24.41 5.20
C GLU A 202 9.82 25.75 5.82
N GLU A 203 8.91 26.42 6.53
CA GLU A 203 9.17 27.69 7.21
C GLU A 203 10.32 27.62 8.21
N ILE A 204 10.45 26.49 8.92
CA ILE A 204 11.54 26.26 9.88
C ILE A 204 12.78 25.60 9.25
N GLY A 205 12.80 25.38 7.94
CA GLY A 205 13.97 24.93 7.19
C GLY A 205 14.38 23.47 7.39
N VAL A 206 13.46 22.58 7.81
CA VAL A 206 13.76 21.14 8.00
C VAL A 206 13.44 20.27 6.78
N THR A 207 12.76 20.81 5.78
CA THR A 207 12.41 20.13 4.53
C THR A 207 12.17 21.13 3.40
N ASN A 208 12.26 20.66 2.16
CA ASN A 208 11.87 21.42 0.96
C ASN A 208 10.41 21.14 0.55
N GLY A 209 9.59 20.69 1.49
CA GLY A 209 8.21 20.30 1.27
C GLY A 209 8.07 18.96 0.54
N TYR A 210 6.89 18.74 -0.03
CA TYR A 210 6.61 17.63 -0.93
C TYR A 210 6.85 18.11 -2.36
N THR A 211 7.79 17.50 -3.07
CA THR A 211 8.25 17.94 -4.38
C THR A 211 7.60 17.13 -5.50
N GLU A 212 7.68 17.64 -6.74
CA GLU A 212 7.24 16.88 -7.92
C GLU A 212 7.95 15.52 -8.05
N GLU A 213 9.22 15.42 -7.64
CA GLU A 213 9.95 14.14 -7.65
C GLU A 213 9.37 13.14 -6.63
N ASP A 214 8.95 13.62 -5.46
CA ASP A 214 8.29 12.77 -4.46
C ASP A 214 6.94 12.26 -5.00
N TYR A 215 6.19 13.15 -5.66
CA TYR A 215 4.90 12.80 -6.26
C TYR A 215 5.07 11.78 -7.39
N GLU A 216 5.99 11.99 -8.33
CA GLU A 216 6.22 11.06 -9.44
C GLU A 216 6.70 9.70 -8.93
N LYS A 217 7.61 9.67 -7.95
CA LYS A 217 8.05 8.43 -7.30
C LYS A 217 6.88 7.70 -6.64
N PHE A 218 6.00 8.42 -5.95
CA PHE A 218 4.78 7.86 -5.37
C PHE A 218 3.82 7.34 -6.44
N LYS A 219 3.52 8.15 -7.46
CA LYS A 219 2.61 7.84 -8.56
C LYS A 219 3.05 6.57 -9.28
N GLU A 220 4.32 6.50 -9.68
CA GLU A 220 4.92 5.31 -10.31
C GLU A 220 4.79 4.09 -9.40
N THR A 221 5.27 4.18 -8.16
CA THR A 221 5.29 3.06 -7.21
C THR A 221 3.87 2.56 -6.93
N SER A 222 2.91 3.46 -6.76
CA SER A 222 1.52 3.12 -6.44
C SER A 222 0.85 2.29 -7.54
N MET A 223 1.30 2.41 -8.79
CA MET A 223 0.77 1.67 -9.94
C MET A 223 1.40 0.29 -10.16
N ILE A 224 2.47 -0.06 -9.44
CA ILE A 224 3.23 -1.30 -9.71
C ILE A 224 3.58 -2.12 -8.46
N ALA A 225 3.54 -1.52 -7.26
CA ALA A 225 4.07 -2.16 -6.06
C ALA A 225 3.33 -3.44 -5.65
N ALA A 226 2.01 -3.52 -5.84
CA ALA A 226 1.26 -4.73 -5.51
C ALA A 226 1.67 -5.89 -6.44
N THR A 227 1.72 -5.62 -7.74
CA THR A 227 2.18 -6.57 -8.77
C THR A 227 3.63 -7.02 -8.52
N SER A 228 4.52 -6.09 -8.14
CA SER A 228 5.93 -6.40 -7.89
C SER A 228 6.17 -7.20 -6.60
N PHE A 229 5.28 -7.13 -5.60
CA PHE A 229 5.52 -7.74 -4.30
C PHE A 229 5.38 -9.27 -4.31
N ASN A 230 4.51 -9.80 -5.16
CA ASN A 230 4.38 -11.20 -5.59
C ASN A 230 4.97 -12.29 -4.65
N THR A 231 4.40 -12.43 -3.44
CA THR A 231 4.72 -13.53 -2.50
C THR A 231 3.75 -14.70 -2.65
N ASN A 232 3.97 -15.85 -1.99
CA ASN A 232 3.05 -17.01 -2.08
C ASN A 232 1.57 -16.65 -1.77
N SER A 233 1.31 -15.73 -0.84
CA SER A 233 -0.06 -15.29 -0.52
C SER A 233 -0.57 -14.14 -1.39
N LYS A 234 0.30 -13.53 -2.21
CA LYS A 234 0.01 -12.35 -3.02
C LYS A 234 0.18 -12.56 -4.53
N ILE A 235 0.71 -13.71 -4.97
CA ILE A 235 0.66 -14.12 -6.38
C ILE A 235 -0.82 -14.14 -6.80
N GLY A 236 -1.16 -13.40 -7.85
CA GLY A 236 -2.55 -13.13 -8.25
C GLY A 236 -3.15 -11.83 -7.70
N CYS A 237 -2.41 -11.07 -6.87
CA CYS A 237 -2.74 -9.68 -6.53
C CYS A 237 -1.98 -8.72 -7.46
N GLU A 238 -2.69 -7.90 -8.23
CA GLU A 238 -2.09 -7.03 -9.23
C GLU A 238 -2.69 -5.63 -9.19
N ASN A 239 -1.88 -4.62 -9.44
CA ASN A 239 -2.37 -3.29 -9.79
C ASN A 239 -3.13 -3.37 -11.12
N GLU A 240 -4.40 -2.98 -11.12
CA GLU A 240 -5.26 -3.08 -12.30
C GLU A 240 -5.79 -1.73 -12.80
N PHE A 241 -5.83 -0.72 -11.92
CA PHE A 241 -6.42 0.58 -12.22
C PHE A 241 -5.74 1.69 -11.40
N ALA A 242 -5.62 2.89 -11.97
CA ALA A 242 -5.31 4.11 -11.24
C ALA A 242 -5.95 5.32 -11.93
N LEU A 243 -6.59 6.19 -11.16
CA LEU A 243 -7.07 7.50 -11.58
C LEU A 243 -6.29 8.56 -10.81
N PHE A 244 -5.71 9.52 -11.52
CA PHE A 244 -5.09 10.71 -10.95
C PHE A 244 -5.74 11.96 -11.56
N VAL A 245 -6.24 12.84 -10.71
CA VAL A 245 -6.80 14.14 -11.04
C VAL A 245 -5.93 15.19 -10.38
N GLU A 246 -5.07 15.84 -11.17
CA GLU A 246 -4.20 16.91 -10.72
C GLU A 246 -4.95 18.25 -10.83
N THR A 247 -4.94 19.02 -9.75
CA THR A 247 -5.79 20.20 -9.54
C THR A 247 -5.00 21.34 -8.93
N LYS A 248 -5.51 22.57 -9.04
CA LYS A 248 -5.01 23.69 -8.25
C LYS A 248 -5.08 23.39 -6.75
N GLU A 249 -4.17 23.96 -5.97
CA GLU A 249 -3.99 23.65 -4.54
C GLU A 249 -5.25 23.81 -3.67
N ASP A 250 -6.13 24.76 -4.05
CA ASP A 250 -7.32 25.17 -3.32
C ASP A 250 -8.60 24.41 -3.74
N LEU A 251 -8.53 23.57 -4.77
CA LEU A 251 -9.68 22.77 -5.18
C LEU A 251 -9.87 21.56 -4.26
N TYR A 252 -11.10 21.39 -3.77
CA TYR A 252 -11.50 20.23 -2.98
C TYR A 252 -12.47 19.35 -3.75
N LEU A 253 -12.07 18.09 -3.98
CA LEU A 253 -12.94 17.05 -4.53
C LEU A 253 -13.37 16.05 -3.44
N PRO A 254 -14.58 15.48 -3.55
CA PRO A 254 -15.00 14.39 -2.69
C PRO A 254 -14.19 13.12 -2.98
N ASP A 255 -14.37 12.09 -2.14
CA ASP A 255 -13.83 10.76 -2.38
C ASP A 255 -14.27 10.24 -3.76
N LEU A 256 -13.33 10.06 -4.69
CA LEU A 256 -13.63 9.65 -6.05
C LEU A 256 -13.98 8.16 -6.17
N SER A 257 -13.64 7.32 -5.18
CA SER A 257 -13.93 5.88 -5.19
C SER A 257 -15.42 5.57 -5.04
N GLN A 258 -16.22 6.52 -4.54
CA GLN A 258 -17.69 6.40 -4.49
C GLN A 258 -18.33 6.44 -5.89
N TYR A 259 -17.63 6.99 -6.89
CA TYR A 259 -18.07 7.06 -8.28
C TYR A 259 -17.48 5.93 -9.15
N VAL A 260 -16.92 4.91 -8.51
CA VAL A 260 -16.35 3.74 -9.19
C VAL A 260 -17.18 2.50 -8.88
N ASP A 261 -17.64 1.86 -9.95
CA ASP A 261 -18.32 0.57 -9.92
C ASP A 261 -17.59 -0.45 -10.80
N PHE A 262 -17.90 -1.73 -10.58
CA PHE A 262 -17.28 -2.84 -11.28
C PHE A 262 -18.32 -3.86 -11.73
N GLU A 263 -18.21 -4.30 -12.98
CA GLU A 263 -18.99 -5.38 -13.56
C GLU A 263 -18.09 -6.35 -14.34
N LYS A 264 -18.52 -7.60 -14.47
CA LYS A 264 -17.85 -8.61 -15.28
C LYS A 264 -18.83 -9.14 -16.31
N VAL A 265 -18.49 -9.04 -17.60
CA VAL A 265 -19.36 -9.43 -18.73
C VAL A 265 -18.53 -10.29 -19.68
N GLU A 266 -18.98 -11.54 -19.92
CA GLU A 266 -18.32 -12.47 -20.86
C GLU A 266 -16.79 -12.55 -20.66
N ASP A 267 -16.36 -12.71 -19.40
CA ASP A 267 -14.95 -12.76 -18.96
C ASP A 267 -14.13 -11.46 -19.13
N LYS A 268 -14.78 -10.36 -19.51
CA LYS A 268 -14.18 -9.02 -19.56
C LYS A 268 -14.55 -8.21 -18.33
N ASN A 269 -13.55 -7.55 -17.74
CA ASN A 269 -13.76 -6.63 -16.62
C ASN A 269 -14.22 -5.27 -17.16
N ILE A 270 -15.20 -4.65 -16.50
CA ILE A 270 -15.69 -3.31 -16.82
C ILE A 270 -15.60 -2.46 -15.56
N ILE A 271 -14.77 -1.42 -15.60
CA ILE A 271 -14.71 -0.40 -14.55
C ILE A 271 -15.55 0.77 -15.03
N ILE A 272 -16.57 1.11 -14.24
CA ILE A 272 -17.53 2.18 -14.55
C ILE A 272 -17.14 3.42 -13.74
N LEU A 273 -16.94 4.55 -14.42
CA LEU A 273 -16.64 5.84 -13.80
C LEU A 273 -17.81 6.81 -13.98
N SER A 274 -18.44 7.17 -12.88
CA SER A 274 -19.63 8.04 -12.82
C SER A 274 -19.31 9.45 -12.32
N CYS A 275 -18.06 9.90 -12.45
CA CYS A 275 -17.57 11.19 -11.98
C CYS A 275 -17.45 12.27 -13.08
N SER A 276 -17.88 11.97 -14.32
CA SER A 276 -17.67 12.86 -15.48
C SER A 276 -18.32 14.24 -15.30
N GLU A 277 -19.57 14.32 -14.84
CA GLU A 277 -20.26 15.60 -14.59
C GLU A 277 -19.51 16.45 -13.56
N LEU A 278 -19.13 15.83 -12.44
CA LEU A 278 -18.37 16.49 -11.38
C LEU A 278 -17.03 17.04 -11.89
N LEU A 279 -16.22 16.21 -12.54
CA LEU A 279 -14.90 16.61 -13.03
C LEU A 279 -15.00 17.70 -14.11
N ASN A 280 -15.96 17.56 -15.03
CA ASN A 280 -16.17 18.56 -16.09
C ASN A 280 -16.65 19.91 -15.54
N SER A 281 -17.34 19.94 -14.39
CA SER A 281 -17.75 21.20 -13.74
C SER A 281 -16.56 22.03 -13.20
N PHE A 282 -15.42 21.38 -12.93
CA PHE A 282 -14.18 22.00 -12.44
C PHE A 282 -13.08 22.05 -13.52
N GLU A 283 -13.44 21.99 -14.80
CA GLU A 283 -12.49 21.92 -15.91
C GLU A 283 -11.38 22.99 -15.84
N ASN A 284 -11.70 24.21 -15.40
CA ASN A 284 -10.73 25.33 -15.32
C ASN A 284 -9.76 25.24 -14.13
N GLU A 285 -10.02 24.37 -13.16
CA GLU A 285 -9.23 24.16 -11.95
C GLU A 285 -8.50 22.80 -11.96
N ILE A 286 -8.91 21.90 -12.87
CA ILE A 286 -8.22 20.65 -13.15
C ILE A 286 -7.13 20.88 -14.19
N GLU A 287 -5.91 20.51 -13.84
CA GLU A 287 -4.72 20.66 -14.69
C GLU A 287 -4.53 19.44 -15.60
N ASN A 288 -4.71 18.23 -15.05
CA ASN A 288 -4.48 16.98 -15.76
C ASN A 288 -5.36 15.85 -15.18
N ILE A 289 -5.83 14.95 -16.04
CA ILE A 289 -6.51 13.72 -15.64
C ILE A 289 -5.88 12.55 -16.36
N GLU A 290 -5.42 11.56 -15.60
CA GLU A 290 -4.83 10.34 -16.13
C GLU A 290 -5.54 9.11 -15.58
N ILE A 291 -5.90 8.21 -16.48
CA ILE A 291 -6.55 6.94 -16.18
C ILE A 291 -5.63 5.82 -16.68
N TYR A 292 -5.10 5.03 -15.75
CA TYR A 292 -4.30 3.85 -16.03
C TYR A 292 -5.14 2.61 -15.78
N TYR A 293 -5.12 1.65 -16.70
CA TYR A 293 -5.82 0.37 -16.50
C TYR A 293 -5.18 -0.77 -17.29
N ASN A 294 -5.50 -2.01 -16.93
CA ASN A 294 -5.11 -3.17 -17.73
C ASN A 294 -6.00 -3.31 -18.97
N SER A 295 -5.64 -2.62 -20.05
CA SER A 295 -6.42 -2.59 -21.31
C SER A 295 -6.55 -3.94 -22.03
N TYR A 296 -5.81 -4.98 -21.60
CA TYR A 296 -5.92 -6.32 -22.17
C TYR A 296 -7.12 -7.11 -21.62
N THR A 297 -7.53 -6.82 -20.39
CA THR A 297 -8.58 -7.58 -19.68
C THR A 297 -9.74 -6.71 -19.23
N THR A 298 -9.56 -5.38 -19.27
CA THR A 298 -10.46 -4.42 -18.65
C THR A 298 -10.85 -3.32 -19.63
N GLU A 299 -12.12 -2.92 -19.61
CA GLU A 299 -12.65 -1.74 -20.29
C GLU A 299 -13.04 -0.65 -19.28
N ILE A 300 -12.85 0.61 -19.68
CA ILE A 300 -13.33 1.77 -18.92
C ILE A 300 -14.61 2.28 -19.55
N LYS A 301 -15.71 2.21 -18.82
CA LYS A 301 -17.01 2.76 -19.21
C LYS A 301 -17.26 4.06 -18.44
N SER A 302 -17.40 5.17 -19.16
CA SER A 302 -17.71 6.47 -18.57
C SER A 302 -18.38 7.35 -19.62
N ASP A 303 -19.15 8.33 -19.18
CA ASP A 303 -19.41 9.50 -20.01
C ASP A 303 -18.09 10.26 -20.28
N GLU A 304 -18.08 11.19 -21.24
CA GLU A 304 -16.88 11.95 -21.59
C GLU A 304 -16.32 12.72 -20.37
N ILE A 305 -15.10 12.37 -19.97
CA ILE A 305 -14.31 13.11 -18.97
C ILE A 305 -13.32 13.98 -19.74
N LYS A 306 -13.54 15.29 -19.77
CA LYS A 306 -12.65 16.22 -20.48
C LYS A 306 -11.25 16.18 -19.87
N LYS A 307 -10.23 16.37 -20.71
CA LYS A 307 -8.79 16.30 -20.35
C LYS A 307 -8.28 14.91 -19.90
N ALA A 308 -9.14 13.90 -19.79
CA ALA A 308 -8.70 12.56 -19.41
C ALA A 308 -7.91 11.88 -20.52
N LYS A 309 -6.70 11.43 -20.17
CA LYS A 309 -5.89 10.56 -21.01
C LYS A 309 -5.90 9.15 -20.43
N LYS A 310 -6.02 8.15 -21.31
CA LYS A 310 -6.12 6.75 -20.95
C LYS A 310 -4.82 6.04 -21.30
N PHE A 311 -4.27 5.29 -20.37
CA PHE A 311 -2.99 4.60 -20.51
C PHE A 311 -3.12 3.15 -20.07
N ASN A 312 -2.34 2.28 -20.71
CA ASN A 312 -2.12 0.95 -20.20
C ASN A 312 -1.26 1.01 -18.92
N ILE A 313 -1.73 0.41 -17.82
CA ILE A 313 -1.09 0.50 -16.50
C ILE A 313 0.32 -0.11 -16.45
N PHE A 314 0.63 -1.08 -17.32
CA PHE A 314 1.94 -1.73 -17.34
C PHE A 314 2.91 -1.05 -18.30
N THR A 315 2.48 -0.80 -19.54
CA THR A 315 3.35 -0.24 -20.59
C THR A 315 3.44 1.28 -20.56
N LYS A 316 2.52 1.95 -19.86
CA LYS A 316 2.38 3.41 -19.81
C LYS A 316 2.11 4.07 -21.16
N LYS A 317 1.77 3.29 -22.19
CA LYS A 317 1.36 3.79 -23.51
C LYS A 317 -0.11 4.20 -23.49
N GLU A 318 -0.42 5.28 -24.21
CA GLU A 318 -1.79 5.75 -24.42
C GLU A 318 -2.60 4.69 -25.20
N VAL A 319 -3.89 4.53 -24.85
CA VAL A 319 -4.80 3.49 -25.37
C VAL A 319 -6.11 4.05 -25.89
#